data_AF-A0A0D0D353-F1
#
_entry.id   AF-A0A0D0D353-F1
#
_cell.length_a   1.000
_cell.length_b   1.000
_cell.length_c   1.000
_cell.angle_alpha   90.00
_cell.angle_beta   90.00
_cell.angle_gamma   90.00
#
_symmetry.space_group_name_H-M   'P 1'
#
loop_
_entity.id
_entity.type
_entity.pdbx_description
1 polymer ?
#
loop_
_entity_poly.entity_id
_entity_poly.type
_entity_poly.pdbx_seq_one_letter_code
_entity_poly.pdbx_strand_id
1 'polypeptide(L)'
;MSSSTTNDLSKWSNKQLHENKDDDDELFEKKSAERRCRTKARKEAEEVVRRKAEEEAKRKAEVEAQRRAEAEAKAHTEEVARAQSSTLGPSKGKQPRVMASGTAEVAELVGGLALCYGCSDLGVACEMRAAGSSKARLCDHCCRLRNKCERLGDAQPSRRRKWEEVMSPQAGKKKAWMKSPAAEDDKEDTEDCEAEENHDTLGTLAEVLSAMVGEMQNMAADRRCMAAESHVQMERVLGTLEEIRGCLDPEFVPEELEEGSEENFEEGEVAEAAKEREALKGWNEEEEEVDESV
;
A
#
# COMPACT_ATOMS: atom_id res chain seq x y z
N MET A 1 42.63 -74.72 29.26
CA MET A 1 42.36 -73.81 30.39
C MET A 1 41.36 -72.80 29.90
N SER A 2 40.10 -72.93 30.32
CA SER A 2 38.98 -72.10 29.89
C SER A 2 38.72 -71.07 30.98
N SER A 3 38.96 -69.79 30.68
CA SER A 3 38.70 -68.68 31.60
C SER A 3 37.25 -68.25 31.46
N SER A 4 36.44 -68.52 32.48
CA SER A 4 35.08 -68.00 32.61
C SER A 4 35.11 -66.50 32.94
N THR A 5 34.75 -65.67 31.97
CA THR A 5 34.51 -64.23 32.13
C THR A 5 33.04 -64.02 32.50
N THR A 6 32.65 -64.47 33.69
CA THR A 6 31.30 -64.27 34.20
C THR A 6 31.35 -63.33 35.41
N ASN A 7 30.57 -62.26 35.33
CA ASN A 7 30.01 -61.48 36.44
C ASN A 7 30.74 -60.21 36.89
N ASP A 8 30.83 -59.19 36.03
CA ASP A 8 31.04 -57.80 36.48
C ASP A 8 30.10 -56.77 35.82
N LEU A 9 28.96 -57.21 35.28
CA LEU A 9 27.95 -56.29 34.69
C LEU A 9 26.86 -55.82 35.69
N SER A 10 26.81 -56.34 36.91
CA SER A 10 25.76 -55.99 37.89
C SER A 10 26.17 -54.93 38.92
N LYS A 11 27.31 -54.25 38.71
CA LYS A 11 27.83 -53.17 39.57
C LYS A 11 27.75 -51.79 38.91
N TRP A 12 26.83 -51.58 37.98
CA TRP A 12 26.35 -50.23 37.74
C TRP A 12 25.60 -49.77 38.98
N SER A 13 26.26 -48.89 39.73
CA SER A 13 25.82 -48.45 41.04
C SER A 13 24.45 -47.79 40.93
N ASN A 14 23.52 -48.18 41.83
CA ASN A 14 22.24 -47.49 42.05
C ASN A 14 22.38 -45.97 42.33
N LYS A 15 23.62 -45.46 42.47
CA LYS A 15 23.93 -44.05 42.71
C LYS A 15 23.79 -43.18 41.45
N GLN A 16 23.99 -43.74 40.24
CA GLN A 16 23.82 -42.99 38.98
C GLN A 16 22.34 -42.84 38.54
N LEU A 17 21.41 -43.62 39.09
CA LEU A 17 19.98 -43.49 38.79
C LEU A 17 19.27 -42.40 39.61
N HIS A 18 19.96 -41.76 40.55
CA HIS A 18 19.35 -40.75 41.42
C HIS A 18 19.59 -39.31 40.94
N GLU A 19 20.70 -39.02 40.24
CA GLU A 19 21.00 -37.67 39.76
C GLU A 19 20.17 -37.26 38.53
N ASN A 20 19.58 -38.21 37.80
CA ASN A 20 18.86 -37.93 36.55
C ASN A 20 17.35 -37.67 36.72
N LYS A 21 16.84 -37.60 37.96
CA LYS A 21 15.40 -37.38 38.22
C LYS A 21 15.05 -35.93 38.49
N ASP A 22 16.00 -35.13 38.97
CA ASP A 22 15.76 -33.71 39.25
C ASP A 22 15.86 -32.86 37.97
N ASP A 23 16.56 -33.33 36.93
CA ASP A 23 16.72 -32.65 35.65
C ASP A 23 15.41 -32.60 34.81
N ASP A 24 14.52 -33.58 34.98
CA ASP A 24 13.27 -33.66 34.22
C ASP A 24 12.27 -32.57 34.64
N ASP A 25 12.22 -32.23 35.92
CA ASP A 25 11.32 -31.20 36.46
C ASP A 25 11.74 -29.79 36.04
N GLU A 26 13.04 -29.49 36.03
CA GLU A 26 13.56 -28.19 35.55
C GLU A 26 13.28 -27.99 34.04
N LEU A 27 13.46 -29.05 33.24
CA LEU A 27 13.16 -29.02 31.81
C LEU A 27 11.66 -28.79 31.55
N PHE A 28 10.79 -29.38 32.37
CA PHE A 28 9.34 -29.16 32.26
C PHE A 28 8.97 -27.71 32.57
N GLU A 29 9.51 -27.13 33.64
CA GLU A 29 9.23 -25.73 33.99
C GLU A 29 9.76 -24.74 32.95
N LYS A 30 10.96 -24.99 32.40
CA LYS A 30 11.51 -24.15 31.32
C LYS A 30 10.61 -24.18 30.07
N LYS A 31 10.15 -25.37 29.65
CA LYS A 31 9.22 -25.53 28.52
C LYS A 31 7.85 -24.90 28.81
N SER A 32 7.39 -24.97 30.05
CA SER A 32 6.13 -24.35 30.48
C SER A 32 6.20 -22.82 30.41
N ALA A 33 7.31 -22.24 30.88
CA ALA A 33 7.60 -20.81 30.81
C ALA A 33 7.72 -20.34 29.35
N GLU A 34 8.46 -21.08 28.52
CA GLU A 34 8.60 -20.78 27.08
C GLU A 34 7.24 -20.78 26.36
N ARG A 35 6.38 -21.77 26.62
CA ARG A 35 5.02 -21.83 26.05
C ARG A 35 4.16 -20.66 26.49
N ARG A 36 4.27 -20.21 27.75
CA ARG A 36 3.58 -19.01 28.25
C ARG A 36 4.07 -17.76 27.55
N CYS A 37 5.39 -17.59 27.38
CA CYS A 37 5.98 -16.46 26.66
C CYS A 37 5.53 -16.42 25.19
N ARG A 38 5.59 -17.56 24.47
CA ARG A 38 5.11 -17.66 23.08
C ARG A 38 3.62 -17.33 22.95
N THR A 39 2.80 -17.80 23.88
CA THR A 39 1.37 -17.51 23.88
C THR A 39 1.10 -16.02 24.12
N LYS A 40 1.87 -15.37 25.00
CA LYS A 40 1.78 -13.94 25.26
C LYS A 40 2.18 -13.12 24.03
N ALA A 41 3.34 -13.41 23.44
CA ALA A 41 3.82 -12.75 22.23
C ALA A 41 2.85 -12.89 21.06
N ARG A 42 2.26 -14.09 20.88
CA ARG A 42 1.22 -14.32 19.84
C ARG A 42 -0.02 -13.47 20.07
N LYS A 43 -0.51 -13.36 21.31
CA LYS A 43 -1.68 -12.53 21.65
C LYS A 43 -1.40 -11.05 21.42
N GLU A 44 -0.20 -10.58 21.75
CA GLU A 44 0.22 -9.19 21.51
C GLU A 44 0.31 -8.89 20.01
N ALA A 45 0.89 -9.79 19.21
CA ALA A 45 0.91 -9.66 17.76
C ALA A 45 -0.51 -9.62 17.15
N GLU A 46 -1.42 -10.49 17.61
CA GLU A 46 -2.82 -10.50 17.16
C GLU A 46 -3.56 -9.20 17.52
N GLU A 47 -3.36 -8.66 18.71
CA GLU A 47 -3.89 -7.36 19.14
C GLU A 47 -3.37 -6.20 18.28
N VAL A 48 -2.09 -6.19 17.93
CA VAL A 48 -1.49 -5.18 17.05
C VAL A 48 -2.11 -5.24 15.66
N VAL A 49 -2.25 -6.44 15.08
CA VAL A 49 -2.90 -6.62 13.78
C VAL A 49 -4.37 -6.17 13.83
N ARG A 50 -5.10 -6.50 14.90
CA ARG A 50 -6.49 -6.06 15.09
C ARG A 50 -6.61 -4.53 15.17
N ARG A 51 -5.77 -3.87 15.97
CA ARG A 51 -5.75 -2.40 16.08
C ARG A 51 -5.43 -1.73 14.74
N LYS A 52 -4.49 -2.27 13.98
CA LYS A 52 -4.14 -1.74 12.65
C LYS A 52 -5.32 -1.84 11.69
N ALA A 53 -6.03 -2.96 11.68
CA ALA A 53 -7.22 -3.15 10.84
C ALA A 53 -8.38 -2.22 11.25
N GLU A 54 -8.57 -1.98 12.54
CA GLU A 54 -9.58 -1.04 13.04
C GLU A 54 -9.29 0.41 12.65
N GLU A 55 -8.04 0.85 12.81
CA GLU A 55 -7.59 2.19 12.38
C GLU A 55 -7.72 2.38 10.86
N GLU A 56 -7.38 1.37 10.07
CA GLU A 56 -7.57 1.40 8.62
C GLU A 56 -9.06 1.51 8.24
N ALA A 57 -9.92 0.74 8.91
CA ALA A 57 -11.37 0.82 8.70
C ALA A 57 -11.94 2.20 9.07
N LYS A 58 -11.44 2.80 10.15
CA LYS A 58 -11.83 4.16 10.57
C LYS A 58 -11.40 5.22 9.57
N ARG A 59 -10.15 5.18 9.08
CA ARG A 59 -9.66 6.08 8.02
C ARG A 59 -10.47 5.94 6.74
N LYS A 60 -10.82 4.71 6.34
CA LYS A 60 -11.65 4.47 5.17
C LYS A 60 -13.06 5.05 5.32
N ALA A 61 -13.67 4.89 6.50
CA ALA A 61 -14.98 5.48 6.79
C ALA A 61 -14.95 7.01 6.77
N GLU A 62 -13.89 7.62 7.30
CA GLU A 62 -13.69 9.08 7.27
C GLU A 62 -13.54 9.62 5.84
N VAL A 63 -12.71 8.98 5.01
CA VAL A 63 -12.56 9.35 3.60
C VAL A 63 -13.88 9.21 2.82
N GLU A 64 -14.65 8.16 3.11
CA GLU A 64 -15.96 7.99 2.49
C GLU A 64 -16.95 9.08 2.93
N ALA A 65 -16.97 9.43 4.23
CA ALA A 65 -17.78 10.52 4.76
C ALA A 65 -17.40 11.87 4.14
N GLN A 66 -16.11 12.15 4.00
CA GLN A 66 -15.60 13.36 3.35
C GLN A 66 -16.04 13.44 1.88
N ARG A 67 -15.93 12.34 1.12
CA ARG A 67 -16.38 12.30 -0.28
C ARG A 67 -17.88 12.54 -0.41
N ARG A 68 -18.69 12.03 0.52
CA ARG A 68 -20.14 12.29 0.55
C ARG A 68 -20.44 13.76 0.82
N ALA A 69 -19.76 14.36 1.81
CA ALA A 69 -19.91 15.79 2.11
C ALA A 69 -19.49 16.68 0.93
N GLU A 70 -18.41 16.35 0.24
CA GLU A 70 -17.97 17.08 -0.97
C GLU A 70 -18.99 16.97 -2.11
N ALA A 71 -19.55 15.78 -2.34
CA ALA A 71 -20.59 15.57 -3.35
C ALA A 71 -21.87 16.35 -3.03
N GLU A 72 -22.28 16.40 -1.76
CA GLU A 72 -23.42 17.18 -1.30
C GLU A 72 -23.19 18.68 -1.45
N ALA A 73 -22.00 19.18 -1.09
CA ALA A 73 -21.62 20.58 -1.31
C ALA A 73 -21.65 20.95 -2.80
N LYS A 74 -21.14 20.10 -3.69
CA LYS A 74 -21.22 20.31 -5.14
C LYS A 74 -22.66 20.36 -5.63
N ALA A 75 -23.50 19.41 -5.22
CA ALA A 75 -24.92 19.39 -5.58
C ALA A 75 -25.63 20.68 -5.14
N HIS A 76 -25.35 21.17 -3.92
CA HIS A 76 -25.89 22.44 -3.42
C HIS A 76 -25.43 23.64 -4.27
N THR A 77 -24.15 23.70 -4.67
CA THR A 77 -23.67 24.78 -5.55
C THR A 77 -24.32 24.75 -6.94
N GLU A 78 -24.54 23.57 -7.52
CA GLU A 78 -25.23 23.41 -8.80
C GLU A 78 -26.71 23.81 -8.70
N GLU A 79 -27.39 23.46 -7.61
CA GLU A 79 -28.77 23.87 -7.36
C GLU A 79 -28.89 25.39 -7.24
N VAL A 80 -27.99 26.04 -6.49
CA VAL A 80 -27.93 27.50 -6.37
C VAL A 80 -27.68 28.16 -7.72
N ALA A 81 -26.71 27.66 -8.51
CA ALA A 81 -26.44 28.19 -9.85
C ALA A 81 -27.65 28.06 -10.78
N ARG A 82 -28.34 26.91 -10.73
CA ARG A 82 -29.57 26.67 -11.51
C ARG A 82 -30.71 27.58 -11.08
N ALA A 83 -30.90 27.79 -9.77
CA ALA A 83 -31.91 28.71 -9.24
C ALA A 83 -31.61 30.17 -9.66
N GLN A 84 -30.35 30.61 -9.58
CA GLN A 84 -29.92 31.93 -10.05
C GLN A 84 -30.14 32.14 -11.55
N SER A 85 -29.87 31.11 -12.37
CA SER A 85 -30.13 31.19 -13.81
C SER A 85 -31.64 31.28 -14.15
N SER A 86 -32.51 30.78 -13.26
CA SER A 86 -33.96 30.83 -13.44
C SER A 86 -34.57 32.16 -12.98
N THR A 87 -33.96 32.84 -11.99
CA THR A 87 -34.43 34.14 -11.48
C THR A 87 -33.98 35.32 -12.34
N LEU A 88 -32.83 35.22 -13.00
CA LEU A 88 -32.46 36.05 -14.15
C LEU A 88 -33.31 35.62 -15.36
N GLY A 89 -34.62 35.86 -15.28
CA GLY A 89 -35.56 35.53 -16.34
C GLY A 89 -35.07 36.07 -17.69
N PRO A 90 -35.45 35.43 -18.82
CA PRO A 90 -34.96 35.78 -20.15
C PRO A 90 -35.11 37.28 -20.35
N SER A 91 -33.98 37.99 -20.27
CA SER A 91 -33.99 39.43 -20.36
C SER A 91 -34.63 39.74 -21.70
N LYS A 92 -35.80 40.40 -21.69
CA LYS A 92 -36.46 40.97 -22.86
C LYS A 92 -35.60 42.13 -23.38
N GLY A 93 -34.36 41.83 -23.74
CA GLY A 93 -33.40 42.72 -24.33
C GLY A 93 -33.40 42.43 -25.82
N LYS A 94 -34.01 43.34 -26.57
CA LYS A 94 -33.75 43.68 -27.98
C LYS A 94 -32.82 42.68 -28.69
N GLN A 95 -33.37 41.99 -29.69
CA GLN A 95 -32.61 41.19 -30.64
C GLN A 95 -31.29 41.90 -30.96
N PRO A 96 -30.13 41.28 -30.66
CA PRO A 96 -28.87 41.73 -31.20
C PRO A 96 -29.05 41.66 -32.71
N ARG A 97 -29.06 42.83 -33.35
CA ARG A 97 -29.03 42.93 -34.80
C ARG A 97 -27.67 42.39 -35.22
N VAL A 98 -27.60 41.08 -35.47
CA VAL A 98 -26.45 40.41 -36.03
C VAL A 98 -26.22 41.03 -37.40
N MET A 99 -25.28 41.99 -37.47
CA MET A 99 -24.67 42.35 -38.74
C MET A 99 -23.86 41.13 -39.18
N ALA A 100 -24.41 40.44 -40.18
CA ALA A 100 -23.67 39.54 -41.02
C ALA A 100 -22.57 40.33 -41.74
N SER A 101 -21.37 40.32 -41.19
CA SER A 101 -20.16 40.72 -41.91
C SER A 101 -18.97 40.02 -41.27
N GLY A 102 -18.47 38.98 -41.95
CA GLY A 102 -17.26 38.29 -41.52
C GLY A 102 -17.29 36.82 -41.89
N THR A 103 -17.11 36.57 -43.17
CA THR A 103 -16.68 35.32 -43.81
C THR A 103 -15.57 34.65 -42.98
N ALA A 104 -15.95 33.77 -42.07
CA ALA A 104 -15.07 32.73 -41.57
C ALA A 104 -15.52 31.47 -42.30
N GLU A 105 -14.65 30.96 -43.17
CA GLU A 105 -14.83 29.73 -43.91
C GLU A 105 -15.14 28.60 -42.92
N VAL A 106 -16.44 28.35 -42.73
CA VAL A 106 -16.94 27.09 -42.22
C VAL A 106 -16.63 26.10 -43.34
N ALA A 107 -15.42 25.55 -43.29
CA ALA A 107 -15.06 24.36 -44.05
C ALA A 107 -16.00 23.27 -43.56
N GLU A 108 -17.05 23.06 -44.33
CA GLU A 108 -18.01 22.00 -44.20
C GLU A 108 -17.24 20.68 -44.30
N LEU A 109 -16.82 20.14 -43.14
CA LEU A 109 -16.30 18.79 -42.99
C LEU A 109 -17.48 17.83 -43.21
N VAL A 110 -17.90 17.73 -44.48
CA VAL A 110 -18.87 16.76 -44.98
C VAL A 110 -18.28 15.37 -44.74
N GLY A 111 -18.75 14.74 -43.66
CA GLY A 111 -18.30 13.42 -43.23
C GLY A 111 -17.37 13.42 -42.02
N GLY A 112 -17.65 14.27 -41.02
CA GLY A 112 -16.94 14.34 -39.73
C GLY A 112 -16.68 12.97 -39.10
N LEU A 113 -15.53 12.38 -39.43
CA LEU A 113 -14.99 11.24 -38.72
C LEU A 113 -14.65 11.71 -37.31
N ALA A 114 -15.32 11.14 -36.31
CA ALA A 114 -15.08 11.45 -34.92
C ALA A 114 -13.56 11.42 -34.62
N LEU A 115 -13.04 12.52 -34.09
CA LEU A 115 -11.68 12.65 -33.59
C LEU A 115 -11.37 11.50 -32.62
N CYS A 116 -10.11 11.05 -32.55
CA CYS A 116 -9.75 10.07 -31.53
C CYS A 116 -9.78 10.74 -30.16
N TYR A 117 -10.26 10.02 -29.14
CA TYR A 117 -10.44 10.59 -27.80
C TYR A 117 -9.18 11.25 -27.22
N GLY A 118 -8.00 10.67 -27.46
CA GLY A 118 -6.74 11.25 -26.98
C GLY A 118 -6.40 12.60 -27.61
N CYS A 119 -6.90 12.90 -28.81
CA CYS A 119 -6.72 14.20 -29.46
C CYS A 119 -7.86 15.16 -29.12
N SER A 120 -9.06 14.65 -28.86
CA SER A 120 -10.20 15.43 -28.37
C SER A 120 -9.91 16.10 -27.03
N ASP A 121 -9.27 15.39 -26.08
CA ASP A 121 -8.95 15.93 -24.75
C ASP A 121 -7.91 17.07 -24.83
N LEU A 122 -7.05 17.06 -25.86
CA LEU A 122 -6.02 18.08 -26.08
C LEU A 122 -6.48 19.19 -27.04
N GLY A 123 -7.69 19.10 -27.60
CA GLY A 123 -8.20 20.05 -28.60
C GLY A 123 -7.40 20.04 -29.92
N VAL A 124 -6.63 18.98 -30.19
CA VAL A 124 -5.79 18.88 -31.39
C VAL A 124 -6.54 18.12 -32.48
N ALA A 125 -6.56 18.67 -33.70
CA ALA A 125 -7.12 17.96 -34.84
C ALA A 125 -6.23 16.75 -35.19
N CYS A 126 -6.83 15.57 -35.40
CA CYS A 126 -6.11 14.38 -35.81
C CYS A 126 -6.74 13.72 -37.04
N GLU A 127 -5.90 13.28 -37.98
CA GLU A 127 -6.32 12.52 -39.15
C GLU A 127 -6.19 11.01 -38.85
N MET A 128 -7.15 10.22 -39.35
CA MET A 128 -7.18 8.77 -39.16
C MET A 128 -6.80 8.06 -40.46
N ARG A 129 -5.56 7.55 -40.56
CA ARG A 129 -5.11 6.79 -41.72
C ARG A 129 -5.50 5.33 -41.64
N ALA A 130 -5.88 4.75 -42.79
CA ALA A 130 -6.06 3.32 -42.90
C ALA A 130 -4.69 2.62 -42.88
N ALA A 131 -4.51 1.67 -41.96
CA ALA A 131 -3.29 0.87 -41.88
C ALA A 131 -3.36 -0.29 -42.90
N GLY A 132 -3.08 0.01 -44.16
CA GLY A 132 -3.01 -0.98 -45.25
C GLY A 132 -4.32 -1.75 -45.49
N SER A 133 -4.22 -3.04 -45.85
CA SER A 133 -5.36 -3.92 -46.13
C SER A 133 -6.19 -4.30 -44.89
N SER A 134 -5.81 -3.83 -43.71
CA SER A 134 -6.55 -4.07 -42.48
C SER A 134 -7.63 -3.00 -42.29
N LYS A 135 -8.80 -3.37 -41.75
CA LYS A 135 -9.88 -2.42 -41.38
C LYS A 135 -9.50 -1.50 -40.23
N ALA A 136 -8.25 -1.56 -39.76
CA ALA A 136 -7.76 -0.78 -38.64
C ALA A 136 -7.38 0.63 -39.09
N ARG A 137 -7.78 1.64 -38.29
CA ARG A 137 -7.38 3.03 -38.49
C ARG A 137 -6.44 3.44 -37.37
N LEU A 138 -5.31 4.06 -37.73
CA LEU A 138 -4.34 4.64 -36.82
C LEU A 138 -4.57 6.16 -36.77
N CYS A 139 -4.48 6.77 -35.60
CA CYS A 139 -4.40 8.22 -35.49
C CYS A 139 -2.96 8.67 -35.78
N ASP A 140 -2.79 9.66 -36.67
CA ASP A 140 -1.47 10.16 -37.03
C ASP A 140 -0.79 10.96 -35.92
N HIS A 141 -1.57 11.50 -34.99
CA HIS A 141 -1.04 12.34 -33.91
C HIS A 141 -0.58 11.50 -32.71
N CYS A 142 -1.40 10.57 -32.23
CA CYS A 142 -1.08 9.76 -31.05
C CYS A 142 -0.57 8.34 -31.40
N CYS A 143 -0.51 7.99 -32.68
CA CYS A 143 -0.10 6.67 -33.17
C CYS A 143 -0.87 5.50 -32.55
N ARG A 144 -2.06 5.75 -31.99
CA ARG A 144 -2.93 4.71 -31.40
C ARG A 144 -3.95 4.22 -32.42
N LEU A 145 -4.23 2.93 -32.36
CA LEU A 145 -5.34 2.32 -33.09
C LEU A 145 -6.67 2.81 -32.50
N ARG A 146 -7.66 3.08 -33.36
CA ARG A 146 -8.97 3.63 -32.96
C ARG A 146 -9.64 2.85 -31.82
N ASN A 147 -9.54 1.52 -31.83
CA ASN A 147 -10.11 0.64 -30.80
C ASN A 147 -9.34 0.66 -29.47
N LYS A 148 -8.19 1.30 -29.40
CA LYS A 148 -7.40 1.49 -28.18
C LYS A 148 -7.48 2.92 -27.63
N CYS A 149 -8.21 3.80 -28.30
CA CYS A 149 -8.57 5.12 -27.79
C CYS A 149 -9.91 5.11 -27.03
N GLU A 150 -10.46 3.94 -26.68
CA GLU A 150 -11.61 3.88 -25.79
C GLU A 150 -11.22 4.42 -24.41
N ARG A 151 -12.10 5.27 -23.87
CA ARG A 151 -11.98 5.89 -22.57
C ARG A 151 -11.76 4.80 -21.52
N LEU A 152 -10.68 4.90 -20.75
CA LEU A 152 -10.28 3.97 -19.67
C LEU A 152 -11.26 3.96 -18.47
N GLY A 153 -12.49 4.44 -18.65
CA GLY A 153 -13.55 4.52 -17.64
C GLY A 153 -14.90 3.92 -18.07
N ASP A 154 -15.10 3.56 -19.34
CA ASP A 154 -16.38 2.99 -19.83
C ASP A 154 -16.33 1.46 -20.00
N ALA A 155 -15.18 0.83 -19.76
CA ALA A 155 -15.08 -0.62 -19.65
C ALA A 155 -15.72 -1.08 -18.34
N GLN A 156 -17.02 -1.38 -18.40
CA GLN A 156 -17.77 -2.01 -17.33
C GLN A 156 -16.97 -3.21 -16.74
N PRO A 157 -16.78 -3.30 -15.41
CA PRO A 157 -15.93 -4.30 -14.77
C PRO A 157 -16.59 -5.68 -14.68
N SER A 158 -17.30 -6.11 -15.72
CA SER A 158 -18.00 -7.40 -15.73
C SER A 158 -17.05 -8.60 -15.75
N ARG A 159 -15.77 -8.40 -16.14
CA ARG A 159 -14.76 -9.47 -16.14
C ARG A 159 -14.09 -9.69 -14.78
N ARG A 160 -14.12 -8.73 -13.86
CA ARG A 160 -13.44 -8.83 -12.55
C ARG A 160 -14.25 -9.60 -11.50
N ARG A 161 -15.59 -9.65 -11.64
CA ARG A 161 -16.44 -10.48 -10.75
C ARG A 161 -16.25 -11.99 -10.92
N LYS A 162 -15.69 -12.46 -12.04
CA LYS A 162 -15.55 -13.90 -12.29
C LYS A 162 -14.33 -14.54 -11.63
N TRP A 163 -13.35 -13.76 -11.17
CA TRP A 163 -12.20 -14.30 -10.43
C TRP A 163 -12.44 -14.35 -8.92
N GLU A 164 -13.26 -13.45 -8.38
CA GLU A 164 -13.56 -13.38 -6.94
C GLU A 164 -14.52 -14.49 -6.49
N GLU A 165 -15.39 -14.99 -7.38
CA GLU A 165 -16.24 -16.17 -7.14
C GLU A 165 -15.48 -17.51 -7.18
N VAL A 166 -14.32 -17.58 -7.83
CA VAL A 166 -13.54 -18.83 -7.98
C VAL A 166 -12.67 -19.11 -6.76
N MET A 167 -12.33 -18.08 -5.99
CA MET A 167 -11.51 -18.22 -4.77
C MET A 167 -12.35 -18.30 -3.49
N SER A 168 -13.68 -18.37 -3.59
CA SER A 168 -14.52 -18.70 -2.44
C SER A 168 -14.38 -20.19 -2.13
N PRO A 169 -13.91 -20.58 -0.93
CA PRO A 169 -13.82 -21.98 -0.53
C PRO A 169 -15.25 -22.52 -0.45
N GLN A 170 -15.69 -23.16 -1.54
CA GLN A 170 -16.95 -23.89 -1.54
C GLN A 170 -16.82 -24.94 -0.43
N ALA A 171 -17.68 -24.83 0.58
CA ALA A 171 -17.81 -25.75 1.69
C ALA A 171 -18.01 -27.18 1.15
N GLY A 172 -16.90 -27.85 0.91
CA GLY A 172 -16.82 -29.20 0.37
C GLY A 172 -17.31 -30.18 1.41
N LYS A 173 -18.46 -30.78 1.12
CA LYS A 173 -19.00 -31.97 1.77
C LYS A 173 -17.88 -32.94 2.18
N LYS A 174 -17.74 -33.16 3.49
CA LYS A 174 -16.99 -34.29 4.05
C LYS A 174 -17.64 -35.58 3.57
N LYS A 175 -17.01 -36.26 2.60
CA LYS A 175 -17.28 -37.68 2.34
C LYS A 175 -16.29 -38.49 3.15
N ALA A 176 -16.82 -39.18 4.16
CA ALA A 176 -16.14 -40.25 4.85
C ALA A 176 -15.84 -41.37 3.84
N TRP A 177 -14.56 -41.61 3.56
CA TRP A 177 -14.11 -42.84 2.94
C TRP A 177 -13.32 -43.62 3.99
N MET A 178 -14.00 -44.53 4.68
CA MET A 178 -13.37 -45.64 5.41
C MET A 178 -12.82 -46.65 4.39
N LYS A 179 -11.51 -46.85 4.39
CA LYS A 179 -10.90 -48.10 3.94
C LYS A 179 -9.73 -48.42 4.86
N SER A 180 -9.87 -49.50 5.61
CA SER A 180 -8.84 -50.13 6.41
C SER A 180 -7.76 -50.73 5.49
N PRO A 181 -6.46 -50.62 5.81
CA PRO A 181 -5.45 -51.48 5.22
C PRO A 181 -5.40 -52.79 6.00
N ALA A 182 -5.62 -53.90 5.29
CA ALA A 182 -5.28 -55.23 5.75
C ALA A 182 -3.75 -55.35 5.80
N ALA A 183 -3.26 -55.97 6.87
CA ALA A 183 -1.86 -56.30 7.06
C ALA A 183 -1.41 -57.34 6.02
N GLU A 184 -0.39 -56.99 5.25
CA GLU A 184 0.54 -57.97 4.71
C GLU A 184 1.95 -57.59 5.19
N ASP A 185 2.53 -58.52 5.93
CA ASP A 185 3.94 -58.57 6.32
C ASP A 185 4.78 -58.56 5.04
N ASP A 186 5.56 -57.50 4.81
CA ASP A 186 6.74 -57.60 3.98
C ASP A 186 7.91 -56.88 4.64
N LYS A 187 8.98 -57.64 4.87
CA LYS A 187 10.22 -57.20 5.51
C LYS A 187 11.21 -56.91 4.39
N GLU A 188 11.25 -55.67 3.93
CA GLU A 188 12.37 -55.19 3.10
C GLU A 188 12.95 -53.90 3.66
N ASP A 189 14.26 -53.98 3.90
CA ASP A 189 15.28 -52.94 4.06
C ASP A 189 14.83 -51.53 4.48
N THR A 190 14.95 -51.28 5.78
CA THR A 190 14.92 -49.96 6.41
C THR A 190 16.29 -49.29 6.38
N GLU A 191 16.76 -48.89 5.20
CA GLU A 191 17.81 -47.87 5.10
C GLU A 191 17.37 -46.86 4.05
N ASP A 192 17.43 -45.56 4.40
CA ASP A 192 17.34 -44.39 3.50
C ASP A 192 16.00 -43.58 3.39
N CYS A 193 15.25 -43.41 4.50
CA CYS A 193 14.04 -42.55 4.54
C CYS A 193 14.19 -41.18 5.24
N GLU A 194 15.38 -40.73 5.65
CA GLU A 194 15.53 -39.48 6.44
C GLU A 194 15.74 -38.20 5.60
N ALA A 195 15.74 -38.28 4.27
CA ALA A 195 16.06 -37.12 3.42
C ALA A 195 14.85 -36.25 3.00
N GLU A 196 13.62 -36.74 3.10
CA GLU A 196 12.46 -36.07 2.47
C GLU A 196 11.81 -34.96 3.33
N GLU A 197 11.97 -34.99 4.65
CA GLU A 197 11.27 -34.06 5.57
C GLU A 197 11.85 -32.62 5.57
N ASN A 198 13.08 -32.43 5.08
CA ASN A 198 13.74 -31.12 5.05
C ASN A 198 13.30 -30.22 3.88
N HIS A 199 12.61 -30.77 2.88
CA HIS A 199 12.17 -29.97 1.73
C HIS A 199 10.98 -29.05 2.07
N ASP A 200 10.10 -29.48 2.99
CA ASP A 200 8.92 -28.71 3.39
C ASP A 200 9.26 -27.53 4.30
N THR A 201 10.25 -27.68 5.18
CA THR A 201 10.71 -26.59 6.06
C THR A 201 11.45 -25.49 5.29
N LEU A 202 12.25 -25.85 4.29
CA LEU A 202 12.89 -24.87 3.41
C LEU A 202 11.89 -24.16 2.50
N GLY A 203 10.86 -24.88 2.02
CA GLY A 203 9.77 -24.30 1.24
C GLY A 203 9.01 -23.23 2.03
N THR A 204 8.60 -23.54 3.26
CA THR A 204 7.92 -22.59 4.14
C THR A 204 8.78 -21.37 4.49
N LEU A 205 10.09 -21.56 4.74
CA LEU A 205 11.02 -20.45 4.96
C LEU A 205 11.13 -19.55 3.72
N ALA A 206 11.22 -20.13 2.53
CA ALA A 206 11.31 -19.39 1.27
C ALA A 206 10.04 -18.56 1.01
N GLU A 207 8.86 -19.07 1.34
CA GLU A 207 7.59 -18.33 1.24
C GLU A 207 7.55 -17.14 2.21
N VAL A 208 7.97 -17.34 3.46
CA VAL A 208 8.05 -16.26 4.47
C VAL A 208 9.02 -15.16 4.01
N LEU A 209 10.21 -15.53 3.55
CA LEU A 209 11.18 -14.57 3.03
C LEU A 209 10.65 -13.83 1.80
N SER A 210 9.97 -14.53 0.89
CA SER A 210 9.35 -13.92 -0.29
C SER A 210 8.26 -12.92 0.08
N ALA A 211 7.44 -13.23 1.09
CA ALA A 211 6.43 -12.32 1.61
C ALA A 211 7.05 -11.07 2.24
N MET A 212 8.09 -11.23 3.07
CA MET A 212 8.80 -10.10 3.70
C MET A 212 9.45 -9.18 2.66
N VAL A 213 10.11 -9.76 1.64
CA VAL A 213 10.69 -8.97 0.54
C VAL A 213 9.62 -8.21 -0.24
N GLY A 214 8.47 -8.85 -0.49
CA GLY A 214 7.32 -8.19 -1.13
C GLY A 214 6.80 -7.00 -0.31
N GLU A 215 6.66 -7.16 1.01
CA GLU A 215 6.24 -6.06 1.91
C GLU A 215 7.25 -4.91 1.92
N MET A 216 8.55 -5.21 1.98
CA MET A 216 9.60 -4.19 1.91
C MET A 216 9.56 -3.40 0.60
N GLN A 217 9.34 -4.09 -0.53
CA GLN A 217 9.21 -3.45 -1.83
C GLN A 217 7.98 -2.55 -1.91
N ASN A 218 6.84 -2.97 -1.34
CA ASN A 218 5.63 -2.16 -1.26
C ASN A 218 5.87 -0.90 -0.42
N MET A 219 6.46 -1.02 0.77
CA MET A 219 6.81 0.16 1.59
C MET A 219 7.80 1.11 0.89
N ALA A 220 8.72 0.58 0.08
CA ALA A 220 9.62 1.39 -0.73
C ALA A 220 8.90 2.07 -1.92
N ALA A 221 7.87 1.45 -2.48
CA ALA A 221 7.02 2.08 -3.50
C ALA A 221 6.17 3.20 -2.91
N ASP A 222 5.55 2.98 -1.75
CA ASP A 222 4.74 3.99 -1.06
C ASP A 222 5.56 5.22 -0.69
N ARG A 223 6.77 5.03 -0.14
CA ARG A 223 7.70 6.14 0.15
C ARG A 223 8.07 6.94 -1.10
N ARG A 224 8.28 6.28 -2.24
CA ARG A 224 8.54 6.95 -3.52
C ARG A 224 7.32 7.73 -4.01
N CYS A 225 6.11 7.20 -3.84
CA CYS A 225 4.88 7.89 -4.19
C CYS A 225 4.69 9.16 -3.35
N MET A 226 4.86 9.06 -2.03
CA MET A 226 4.80 10.21 -1.13
C MET A 226 5.84 11.29 -1.47
N ALA A 227 7.08 10.89 -1.79
CA ALA A 227 8.11 11.83 -2.20
C ALA A 227 7.76 12.55 -3.50
N ALA A 228 7.19 11.84 -4.49
CA ALA A 228 6.73 12.44 -5.74
C ALA A 228 5.55 13.41 -5.52
N GLU A 229 4.59 13.05 -4.67
CA GLU A 229 3.47 13.93 -4.32
C GLU A 229 3.94 15.20 -3.60
N SER A 230 4.89 15.06 -2.67
CA SER A 230 5.51 16.20 -1.98
C SER A 230 6.22 17.14 -2.97
N HIS A 231 6.92 16.59 -3.96
CA HIS A 231 7.56 17.39 -5.01
C HIS A 231 6.53 18.19 -5.81
N VAL A 232 5.43 17.56 -6.24
CA VAL A 232 4.35 18.25 -6.97
C VAL A 232 3.69 19.34 -6.11
N GLN A 233 3.51 19.10 -4.81
CA GLN A 233 3.00 20.12 -3.89
C GLN A 233 3.97 21.30 -3.78
N MET A 234 5.26 21.03 -3.61
CA MET A 234 6.30 22.06 -3.56
C MET A 234 6.34 22.89 -4.84
N GLU A 235 6.27 22.26 -6.01
CA GLU A 235 6.20 22.96 -7.31
C GLU A 235 4.97 23.86 -7.41
N ARG A 236 3.81 23.40 -6.92
CA ARG A 236 2.60 24.26 -6.88
C ARG A 236 2.81 25.47 -5.97
N VAL A 237 3.39 25.28 -4.78
CA VAL A 237 3.68 26.39 -3.86
C VAL A 237 4.66 27.37 -4.50
N LEU A 238 5.74 26.89 -5.10
CA LEU A 238 6.71 27.74 -5.81
C LEU A 238 6.06 28.51 -6.96
N GLY A 239 5.19 27.87 -7.75
CA GLY A 239 4.42 28.54 -8.80
C GLY A 239 3.52 29.65 -8.25
N THR A 240 2.81 29.40 -7.13
CA THR A 240 2.00 30.45 -6.50
C THR A 240 2.84 31.61 -5.95
N LEU A 241 4.03 31.33 -5.41
CA LEU A 241 4.94 32.37 -4.93
C LEU A 241 5.50 33.20 -6.09
N GLU A 242 5.80 32.57 -7.23
CA GLU A 242 6.22 33.27 -8.45
C GLU A 242 5.11 34.15 -9.02
N GLU A 243 3.85 33.67 -9.03
CA GLU A 243 2.69 34.46 -9.44
C GLU A 243 2.48 35.67 -8.54
N ILE A 244 2.57 35.50 -7.22
CA ILE A 244 2.49 36.61 -6.26
C ILE A 244 3.63 37.60 -6.50
N ARG A 245 4.87 37.11 -6.69
CA ARG A 245 6.03 37.97 -6.97
C ARG A 245 5.87 38.77 -8.27
N GLY A 246 5.25 38.18 -9.29
CA GLY A 246 4.93 38.87 -10.54
C GLY A 246 3.83 39.94 -10.41
N CYS A 247 2.94 39.79 -9.42
CA CYS A 247 1.90 40.76 -9.09
C CYS A 247 2.39 41.91 -8.18
N LEU A 248 3.51 41.73 -7.48
CA LEU A 248 4.11 42.79 -6.67
C LEU A 248 4.80 43.79 -7.61
N ASP A 249 4.50 45.07 -7.44
CA ASP A 249 5.10 46.13 -8.23
C ASP A 249 6.62 46.12 -8.01
N PRO A 250 7.46 46.19 -9.07
CA PRO A 250 8.91 46.21 -8.92
C PRO A 250 9.44 47.39 -8.08
N GLU A 251 8.60 48.42 -7.88
CA GLU A 251 8.89 49.59 -7.05
C GLU A 251 8.61 49.39 -5.56
N PHE A 252 8.00 48.25 -5.16
CA PHE A 252 7.99 47.82 -3.76
C PHE A 252 9.41 47.36 -3.38
N VAL A 253 10.29 48.34 -3.16
CA VAL A 253 11.47 48.14 -2.33
C VAL A 253 10.92 47.79 -0.95
N PRO A 254 11.19 46.59 -0.41
CA PRO A 254 10.91 46.33 0.99
C PRO A 254 11.64 47.44 1.73
N GLU A 255 10.87 48.38 2.29
CA GLU A 255 11.38 49.44 3.14
C GLU A 255 12.29 48.72 4.12
N GLU A 256 13.61 48.99 4.03
CA GLU A 256 14.64 48.25 4.76
C GLU A 256 14.12 48.10 6.16
N LEU A 257 13.80 46.84 6.52
CA LEU A 257 13.04 46.51 7.71
C LEU A 257 13.84 47.11 8.84
N GLU A 258 13.41 48.30 9.26
CA GLU A 258 14.19 49.25 10.04
C GLU A 258 14.67 48.42 11.21
N GLU A 259 15.99 48.23 11.28
CA GLU A 259 16.72 47.28 12.11
C GLU A 259 16.22 47.45 13.54
N GLY A 260 15.14 46.73 13.81
CA GLY A 260 14.24 47.00 14.92
C GLY A 260 14.94 46.42 16.10
N SER A 261 15.72 47.28 16.76
CA SER A 261 16.42 47.11 18.02
C SER A 261 16.50 45.66 18.48
N GLU A 262 17.71 45.13 18.53
CA GLU A 262 18.12 44.14 19.53
C GLU A 262 17.69 44.64 20.92
N GLU A 263 16.40 44.52 21.25
CA GLU A 263 15.97 44.46 22.63
C GLU A 263 16.61 43.17 23.12
N ASN A 264 17.65 43.35 23.93
CA ASN A 264 18.26 42.33 24.75
C ASN A 264 17.14 41.57 25.47
N PHE A 265 16.64 40.51 24.85
CA PHE A 265 15.87 39.50 25.55
C PHE A 265 16.83 38.94 26.58
N GLU A 266 16.55 39.30 27.84
CA GLU A 266 17.27 38.85 29.02
C GLU A 266 17.48 37.34 28.88
N GLU A 267 18.75 36.94 28.82
CA GLU A 267 19.26 35.57 28.61
C GLU A 267 18.97 34.68 29.84
N GLY A 268 17.73 34.72 30.34
CA GLY A 268 17.27 34.04 31.56
C GLY A 268 16.34 32.87 31.31
N GLU A 269 15.72 32.76 30.11
CA GLU A 269 14.66 31.78 29.83
C GLU A 269 14.99 30.84 28.65
N VAL A 270 16.28 30.67 28.33
CA VAL A 270 16.73 29.67 27.31
C VAL A 270 17.46 28.48 27.96
N ALA A 271 17.77 28.56 29.26
CA ALA A 271 18.46 27.49 29.98
C ALA A 271 17.56 26.28 30.33
N GLU A 272 16.24 26.44 30.41
CA GLU A 272 15.34 25.30 30.69
C GLU A 272 15.06 24.43 29.47
N ALA A 273 14.99 25.01 28.27
CA ALA A 273 14.68 24.25 27.05
C ALA A 273 15.82 23.32 26.59
N ALA A 274 17.07 23.62 26.97
CA ALA A 274 18.21 22.75 26.68
C ALA A 274 18.26 21.51 27.58
N LYS A 275 17.77 21.61 28.83
CA LYS A 275 17.79 20.51 29.79
C LYS A 275 16.77 19.42 29.47
N GLU A 276 15.66 19.77 28.82
CA GLU A 276 14.65 18.79 28.40
C GLU A 276 15.05 18.00 27.15
N ARG A 277 15.91 18.57 26.28
CA ARG A 277 16.42 17.86 25.09
C ARG A 277 17.49 16.81 25.39
N GLU A 278 18.26 16.94 26.48
CA GLU A 278 19.22 15.90 26.88
C GLU A 278 18.54 14.66 27.48
N ALA A 279 17.38 14.81 28.14
CA ALA A 279 16.64 13.66 28.70
C ALA A 279 16.07 12.72 27.60
N LEU A 280 15.78 13.24 26.41
CA LEU A 280 15.28 12.44 25.28
C LEU A 280 16.39 11.74 24.48
N LYS A 281 17.66 12.08 24.71
CA LYS A 281 18.78 11.47 23.97
C LYS A 281 19.31 10.19 24.62
N GLY A 282 19.05 9.99 25.91
CA GLY A 282 19.48 8.80 26.65
C GLY A 282 18.59 7.55 26.48
N TRP A 283 17.47 7.63 25.74
CA TRP A 283 16.54 6.49 25.63
C TRP A 283 16.73 5.62 24.39
N ASN A 284 17.63 6.00 23.46
CA ASN A 284 17.80 5.29 22.18
C ASN A 284 19.12 4.49 22.08
N GLU A 285 19.93 4.41 23.13
CA GLU A 285 21.21 3.67 23.11
C GLU A 285 21.13 2.25 23.72
N GLU A 286 19.97 1.78 24.19
CA GLU A 286 19.83 0.45 24.83
C GLU A 286 19.32 -0.66 23.89
N GLU A 287 19.24 -0.45 22.56
CA GLU A 287 18.78 -1.48 21.60
C GLU A 287 19.84 -1.94 20.57
N GLU A 288 21.13 -1.61 20.75
CA GLU A 288 22.20 -1.98 19.78
C GLU A 288 23.25 -2.97 20.34
N GLU A 289 22.92 -3.84 21.29
CA GLU A 289 23.81 -4.94 21.71
C GLU A 289 23.06 -6.28 21.93
N VAL A 290 22.37 -6.80 20.92
CA VAL A 290 22.02 -8.24 20.88
C VAL A 290 22.04 -8.72 19.44
N ASP A 291 23.22 -9.13 18.94
CA ASP A 291 23.40 -10.30 18.05
C ASP A 291 24.84 -10.38 17.50
N GLU A 292 25.77 -10.80 18.35
CA GLU A 292 26.99 -11.49 17.89
C GLU A 292 27.16 -12.78 18.70
N SER A 293 26.51 -13.84 18.24
CA SER A 293 26.84 -15.22 18.62
C SER A 293 26.43 -16.16 17.49
N VAL A 294 27.38 -16.38 16.57
CA VAL A 294 27.43 -17.50 15.63
C VAL A 294 28.76 -18.21 15.84
#